data_AF-C4PJP3-F1
#
_entry.id   AF-C4PJP3-F1
#
_cell.length_a   1.000
_cell.length_b   1.000
_cell.length_c   1.000
_cell.angle_alpha   90.00
_cell.angle_beta   90.00
_cell.angle_gamma   90.00
#
_symmetry.space_group_name_H-M   'P 1'
#
loop_
_entity.id
_entity.type
_entity.pdbx_description
1 polymer ?
#
loop_
_entity_poly.entity_id
_entity_poly.type
_entity_poly.pdbx_seq_one_letter_code
_entity_poly.pdbx_strand_id
1 'polypeptide(L)'
;EMTPEFMEIVNKCKTEHEPTEDELKGMMALRVPESANGKCFMGCVLQEIGVVKDGKFDKEEAKKHAASKMTDKDELEKHMQLIEKCSQEVGGETDSCGIGPKLMECIKQFAPEFDIALPQQPSE
;
A
#
# COMPACT_ATOMS: atom_id res chain seq x y z
N GLU A 1 -12.71 6.26 2.04
CA GLU A 1 -13.67 6.17 0.91
C GLU A 1 -12.91 6.19 -0.41
N MET A 2 -13.38 5.45 -1.43
CA MET A 2 -12.78 5.48 -2.78
C MET A 2 -13.22 6.76 -3.48
N THR A 3 -12.27 7.63 -3.84
CA THR A 3 -12.57 8.86 -4.58
C THR A 3 -12.58 8.60 -6.09
N PRO A 4 -13.23 9.46 -6.90
CA PRO A 4 -13.17 9.35 -8.37
C PRO A 4 -11.73 9.33 -8.91
N GLU A 5 -10.88 10.20 -8.36
CA GLU A 5 -9.45 10.26 -8.70
C GLU A 5 -8.72 8.94 -8.41
N PHE A 6 -8.98 8.33 -7.25
CA PHE A 6 -8.39 7.04 -6.91
C PHE A 6 -8.86 5.93 -7.85
N MET A 7 -10.13 5.95 -8.29
CA MET A 7 -10.65 4.98 -9.25
C MET A 7 -10.03 5.12 -10.63
N GLU A 8 -9.74 6.35 -11.09
CA GLU A 8 -9.01 6.58 -12.33
C GLU A 8 -7.60 5.99 -12.29
N ILE A 9 -6.89 6.21 -11.18
CA ILE A 9 -5.56 5.61 -10.93
C ILE A 9 -5.64 4.08 -10.99
N VAL A 10 -6.60 3.48 -10.28
CA VAL A 10 -6.79 2.03 -10.28
C VAL A 10 -7.08 1.49 -11.69
N ASN A 11 -7.92 2.16 -12.47
CA ASN A 11 -8.24 1.74 -13.83
C ASN A 11 -7.05 1.85 -14.79
N LYS A 12 -6.24 2.91 -14.66
CA LYS A 12 -4.98 3.06 -15.39
C LYS A 12 -4.05 1.89 -15.10
N CYS A 13 -3.73 1.64 -13.82
CA CYS A 13 -2.82 0.57 -13.43
C CYS A 13 -3.36 -0.82 -13.81
N LYS A 14 -4.67 -1.04 -13.77
CA LYS A 14 -5.29 -2.29 -14.26
C LYS A 14 -5.05 -2.50 -15.75
N THR A 15 -5.14 -1.43 -16.54
CA THR A 15 -4.92 -1.50 -18.00
C THR A 15 -3.45 -1.76 -18.34
N GLU A 16 -2.53 -1.21 -17.55
CA GLU A 16 -1.09 -1.35 -17.78
C GLU A 16 -0.52 -2.71 -17.35
N HIS A 17 -1.04 -3.27 -16.25
CA HIS A 17 -0.46 -4.48 -15.64
C HIS A 17 -1.38 -5.69 -15.66
N GLU A 18 -2.68 -5.53 -15.94
CA GLU A 18 -3.63 -6.63 -16.10
C GLU A 18 -3.57 -7.66 -14.95
N PRO A 19 -3.75 -7.25 -13.67
CA PRO A 19 -3.83 -8.18 -12.55
C PRO A 19 -5.10 -9.03 -12.63
N THR A 20 -5.07 -10.23 -12.06
CA THR A 20 -6.27 -11.07 -12.02
C THR A 20 -7.33 -10.50 -11.08
N GLU A 21 -8.61 -10.82 -11.31
CA GLU A 21 -9.68 -10.42 -10.38
C GLU A 21 -9.48 -10.99 -8.97
N ASP A 22 -8.92 -12.18 -8.86
CA ASP A 22 -8.60 -12.82 -7.58
C ASP A 22 -7.51 -12.05 -6.82
N GLU A 23 -6.46 -11.61 -7.51
CA GLU A 23 -5.43 -10.76 -6.91
C GLU A 23 -5.99 -9.39 -6.52
N LEU A 24 -6.84 -8.78 -7.35
CA LEU A 24 -7.50 -7.51 -7.02
C LEU A 24 -8.32 -7.61 -5.73
N LYS A 25 -9.14 -8.66 -5.59
CA LYS A 25 -9.89 -8.95 -4.35
C LYS A 25 -8.94 -9.25 -3.19
N GLY A 26 -7.90 -10.01 -3.46
CA GLY A 26 -6.85 -10.34 -2.49
C GLY A 26 -6.21 -9.10 -1.89
N MET A 27 -5.79 -8.15 -2.72
CA MET A 27 -5.13 -6.91 -2.27
C MET A 27 -6.04 -6.06 -1.38
N MET A 28 -7.36 -6.02 -1.63
CA MET A 28 -8.31 -5.35 -0.74
C MET A 28 -8.34 -5.98 0.67
N ALA A 29 -8.02 -7.27 0.76
CA ALA A 29 -7.87 -8.04 2.00
C ALA A 29 -6.40 -8.14 2.46
N LEU A 30 -5.51 -7.29 1.95
CA LEU A 30 -4.07 -7.35 2.23
C LEU A 30 -3.42 -8.71 1.93
N ARG A 31 -3.89 -9.42 0.92
CA ARG A 31 -3.16 -10.55 0.33
C ARG A 31 -2.18 -10.01 -0.71
N VAL A 32 -0.92 -10.34 -0.50
CA VAL A 32 0.17 -9.98 -1.40
C VAL A 32 -0.04 -10.74 -2.72
N PRO A 33 -0.08 -10.06 -3.87
CA PRO A 33 -0.20 -10.73 -5.16
C PRO A 33 1.07 -11.52 -5.48
N GLU A 34 0.91 -12.67 -6.11
CA GLU A 34 2.02 -13.56 -6.44
C GLU A 34 2.57 -13.31 -7.85
N SER A 35 1.68 -12.96 -8.79
CA SER A 35 2.06 -12.73 -10.19
C SER A 35 2.85 -11.44 -10.36
N ALA A 36 3.70 -11.39 -11.39
CA ALA A 36 4.43 -10.18 -11.76
C ALA A 36 3.46 -9.01 -12.05
N ASN A 37 2.37 -9.31 -12.75
CA ASN A 37 1.29 -8.37 -13.07
C ASN A 37 0.64 -7.78 -11.82
N GLY A 38 0.25 -8.62 -10.86
CA GLY A 38 -0.34 -8.18 -9.60
C GLY A 38 0.62 -7.33 -8.75
N LYS A 39 1.88 -7.74 -8.67
CA LYS A 39 2.93 -6.98 -7.96
C LYS A 39 3.16 -5.61 -8.57
N CYS A 40 3.30 -5.55 -9.90
CA CYS A 40 3.46 -4.30 -10.63
C CYS A 40 2.22 -3.42 -10.57
N PHE A 41 1.01 -3.98 -10.63
CA PHE A 41 -0.22 -3.23 -10.42
C PHE A 41 -0.20 -2.48 -9.07
N MET A 42 0.19 -3.17 -8.00
CA MET A 42 0.25 -2.55 -6.68
C MET A 42 1.32 -1.45 -6.63
N GLY A 43 2.49 -1.70 -7.23
CA GLY A 43 3.54 -0.69 -7.40
C GLY A 43 3.07 0.56 -8.15
N CYS A 44 2.36 0.37 -9.26
CA CYS A 44 1.79 1.44 -10.08
C CYS A 44 0.83 2.31 -9.26
N VAL A 45 -0.10 1.70 -8.50
CA VAL A 45 -1.05 2.47 -7.69
C VAL A 45 -0.30 3.34 -6.67
N LEU A 46 0.71 2.80 -5.99
CA LEU A 46 1.52 3.55 -5.03
C LEU A 46 2.33 4.69 -5.69
N GLN A 47 2.77 4.50 -6.93
CA GLN A 47 3.46 5.54 -7.69
C GLN A 47 2.52 6.66 -8.10
N GLU A 48 1.32 6.32 -8.59
CA GLU A 48 0.33 7.29 -9.05
C GLU A 48 -0.25 8.14 -7.92
N ILE A 49 -0.39 7.57 -6.71
CA ILE A 49 -0.77 8.36 -5.53
C ILE A 49 0.41 9.16 -4.95
N GLY A 50 1.63 8.98 -5.45
CA GLY A 50 2.82 9.75 -5.07
C GLY A 50 3.60 9.24 -3.87
N VAL A 51 3.23 8.08 -3.29
CA VAL A 51 3.98 7.48 -2.16
C VAL A 51 5.15 6.61 -2.62
N VAL A 52 5.27 6.37 -3.93
CA VAL A 52 6.47 5.83 -4.55
C VAL A 52 6.95 6.81 -5.61
N LYS A 53 8.21 7.23 -5.52
CA LYS A 53 8.82 8.19 -6.44
C LYS A 53 10.25 7.80 -6.73
N ASP A 54 10.65 7.90 -8.00
CA ASP A 54 12.00 7.54 -8.46
C ASP A 54 12.42 6.12 -8.01
N GLY A 55 11.46 5.19 -8.02
CA GLY A 55 11.66 3.82 -7.57
C GLY A 55 11.89 3.69 -6.07
N LYS A 56 11.45 4.63 -5.23
CA LYS A 56 11.62 4.58 -3.77
C LYS A 56 10.33 4.92 -3.05
N PHE A 57 10.13 4.29 -1.90
CA PHE A 57 9.03 4.67 -1.01
C PHE A 57 9.29 6.04 -0.40
N ASP A 58 8.36 6.97 -0.62
CA ASP A 58 8.38 8.31 -0.03
C ASP A 58 7.57 8.30 1.26
N LYS A 59 8.29 8.08 2.37
CA LYS A 59 7.67 8.05 3.69
C LYS A 59 7.01 9.38 4.08
N GLU A 60 7.52 10.51 3.59
CA GLU A 60 6.99 11.81 3.99
C GLU A 60 5.67 12.09 3.26
N GLU A 61 5.55 11.71 1.99
CA GLU A 61 4.25 11.69 1.30
C GLU A 61 3.28 10.70 1.95
N ALA A 62 3.71 9.48 2.29
CA ALA A 62 2.86 8.52 2.98
C ALA A 62 2.30 9.06 4.32
N LYS A 63 3.14 9.77 5.11
CA LYS A 63 2.73 10.45 6.33
C LYS A 63 1.71 11.57 6.06
N LYS A 64 1.89 12.37 5.01
CA LYS A 64 0.93 13.40 4.61
C LYS A 64 -0.42 12.79 4.23
N HIS A 65 -0.41 11.68 3.48
CA HIS A 65 -1.63 10.95 3.16
C HIS A 65 -2.35 10.47 4.44
N ALA A 66 -1.64 9.84 5.39
CA ALA A 66 -2.22 9.43 6.66
C ALA A 66 -2.85 10.62 7.43
N ALA A 67 -2.12 11.73 7.56
CA ALA A 67 -2.61 12.94 8.23
C ALA A 67 -3.81 13.58 7.52
N SER A 68 -3.94 13.42 6.20
CA SER A 68 -5.09 13.93 5.45
C SER A 68 -6.35 13.09 5.62
N LYS A 69 -6.22 11.83 6.06
CA LYS A 69 -7.33 10.86 6.16
C LYS A 69 -7.76 10.60 7.60
N MET A 70 -6.86 10.78 8.57
CA MET A 70 -7.10 10.48 9.98
C MET A 70 -7.34 11.75 10.77
N THR A 71 -8.42 11.77 11.54
CA THR A 71 -8.75 12.87 12.46
C THR A 71 -8.39 12.53 13.91
N ASP A 72 -8.35 11.24 14.25
CA ASP A 72 -7.91 10.77 15.56
C ASP A 72 -6.38 10.84 15.67
N LYS A 73 -5.90 11.44 16.76
CA LYS A 73 -4.46 11.69 16.95
C LYS A 73 -3.68 10.44 17.38
N ASP A 74 -4.31 9.56 18.16
CA ASP A 74 -3.68 8.31 18.62
C ASP A 74 -3.55 7.34 17.44
N GLU A 75 -4.61 7.22 16.65
CA GLU A 75 -4.60 6.46 15.40
C GLU A 75 -3.54 7.00 14.42
N LEU A 76 -3.47 8.33 14.26
CA LEU A 76 -2.47 8.96 13.40
C LEU A 76 -1.05 8.66 13.87
N GLU A 77 -0.77 8.77 15.18
CA GLU A 77 0.55 8.49 15.74
C GLU A 77 0.99 7.04 15.49
N LYS A 78 0.08 6.07 15.71
CA LYS A 78 0.32 4.66 15.40
C LYS A 78 0.68 4.43 13.93
N HIS A 79 -0.07 5.04 13.01
CA HIS A 79 0.22 4.92 11.57
C HIS A 79 1.53 5.60 11.18
N MET A 80 1.89 6.72 11.82
CA MET A 80 3.18 7.38 11.59
C MET A 80 4.35 6.49 12.02
N GLN A 81 4.22 5.79 13.14
CA GLN A 81 5.21 4.83 13.62
C GLN A 81 5.32 3.62 12.67
N LEU A 82 4.19 3.08 12.21
CA LEU A 82 4.17 2.00 11.22
C LEU A 82 4.83 2.42 9.89
N ILE A 83 4.53 3.63 9.38
CA ILE A 83 5.14 4.16 8.15
C ILE A 83 6.65 4.30 8.30
N GLU A 84 7.12 4.80 9.44
CA GLU A 84 8.56 4.92 9.71
C GLU A 84 9.23 3.55 9.75
N LYS A 85 8.60 2.57 10.43
CA LYS A 85 9.09 1.19 10.48
C LYS A 85 9.15 0.56 9.10
N CYS A 86 8.08 0.66 8.31
CA CYS A 86 8.03 0.07 6.98
C CYS A 86 8.94 0.77 5.98
N SER A 87 9.17 2.07 6.13
CA SER A 87 10.17 2.78 5.32
C SER A 87 11.57 2.20 5.47
N GLN A 88 11.93 1.69 6.66
CA GLN A 88 13.23 1.07 6.89
C GLN A 88 13.30 -0.31 6.24
N GLU A 89 12.23 -1.11 6.34
CA GLU A 89 12.16 -2.45 5.73
C GLU A 89 12.22 -2.37 4.19
N VAL A 90 11.50 -1.41 3.59
CA VAL A 90 11.46 -1.26 2.12
C VAL A 90 12.65 -0.50 1.55
N GLY A 91 13.48 0.16 2.37
CA GLY A 91 14.52 1.10 1.91
C GLY A 91 15.61 0.54 0.99
N GLY A 92 15.72 -0.80 0.88
CA GLY A 92 16.62 -1.47 -0.07
C GLY A 92 15.97 -1.87 -1.41
N GLU A 93 14.66 -1.67 -1.56
CA GLU A 93 13.94 -1.93 -2.81
C GLU A 93 13.96 -0.69 -3.69
N THR A 94 14.25 -0.88 -4.98
CA THR A 94 14.35 0.21 -5.97
C THR A 94 13.37 0.05 -7.13
N ASP A 95 12.69 -1.09 -7.21
CA ASP A 95 11.70 -1.37 -8.23
C ASP A 95 10.28 -1.15 -7.69
N SER A 96 9.47 -0.36 -8.39
CA SER A 96 8.10 -0.06 -7.97
C SER A 96 7.26 -1.33 -7.86
N CYS A 97 7.47 -2.34 -8.72
CA CYS A 97 6.80 -3.63 -8.64
C CYS A 97 7.19 -4.42 -7.38
N GLY A 98 8.40 -4.23 -6.84
CA GLY A 98 8.86 -4.84 -5.59
C GLY A 98 8.43 -4.07 -4.34
N ILE A 99 8.33 -2.74 -4.43
CA ILE A 99 7.98 -1.89 -3.27
C ILE A 99 6.59 -2.21 -2.75
N GLY A 100 5.59 -2.31 -3.64
CA GLY A 100 4.21 -2.59 -3.23
C GLY A 100 4.08 -3.85 -2.36
N PRO A 101 4.55 -5.01 -2.84
CA PRO A 101 4.50 -6.27 -2.10
C PRO A 101 5.19 -6.18 -0.75
N LYS A 102 6.41 -5.65 -0.75
CA LYS A 102 7.23 -5.54 0.46
C LYS A 102 6.62 -4.60 1.49
N LEU A 103 6.01 -3.49 1.04
CA LEU A 103 5.29 -2.57 1.89
C LEU A 103 4.05 -3.24 2.50
N MET A 104 3.28 -4.00 1.71
CA MET A 104 2.12 -4.74 2.19
C MET A 104 2.52 -5.82 3.21
N GLU A 105 3.59 -6.58 2.96
CA GLU A 105 4.13 -7.55 3.91
C GLU A 105 4.52 -6.89 5.22
N CYS A 106 5.22 -5.76 5.16
CA CYS A 106 5.58 -4.99 6.33
C CYS A 106 4.35 -4.52 7.13
N ILE A 107 3.32 -3.99 6.46
CA ILE A 107 2.08 -3.56 7.12
C ILE A 107 1.44 -4.75 7.85
N LYS A 108 1.32 -5.90 7.20
CA LYS A 108 0.73 -7.10 7.83
C LYS A 108 1.51 -7.56 9.05
N GLN A 109 2.83 -7.48 8.98
CA GLN A 109 3.71 -7.93 10.05
C GLN A 109 3.66 -6.99 11.26
N PHE A 110 3.73 -5.68 11.04
CA PHE A 110 3.97 -4.72 12.13
C PHE A 110 2.74 -3.92 12.57
N ALA A 111 1.68 -3.81 11.75
CA ALA A 111 0.46 -3.10 12.17
C ALA A 111 -0.15 -3.61 13.50
N PRO A 112 -0.18 -4.93 13.79
CA PRO A 112 -0.67 -5.41 15.08
C PRO A 112 0.17 -4.93 16.28
N GLU A 113 1.46 -4.66 16.11
CA GLU A 113 2.33 -4.14 17.18
C GLU A 113 1.96 -2.71 17.59
N PHE A 114 1.27 -1.98 16.72
CA PHE A 114 0.79 -0.61 16.93
C PHE A 114 -0.72 -0.54 17.17
N ASP A 115 -1.39 -1.66 17.46
CA ASP A 115 -2.85 -1.75 17.61
C ASP A 115 -3.66 -1.24 16.39
N ILE A 116 -3.09 -1.34 15.18
CA ILE A 116 -3.78 -0.98 13.94
C ILE A 116 -4.58 -2.18 13.45
N ALA A 117 -5.90 -2.02 13.34
CA ALA A 117 -6.78 -3.05 12.81
C ALA A 117 -6.57 -3.20 11.29
N LEU A 118 -6.18 -4.40 10.86
CA LEU A 118 -6.11 -4.74 9.45
C LEU A 118 -7.52 -5.10 8.93
N PRO A 119 -7.86 -4.75 7.68
CA PRO A 119 -9.08 -5.23 7.04
C PRO A 119 -9.11 -6.76 7.13
N GLN A 120 -10.20 -7.28 7.71
CA GLN A 120 -10.41 -8.72 7.86
C GLN A 120 -10.40 -9.36 6.47
N GLN A 121 -9.58 -10.40 6.26
CA GLN A 121 -9.77 -11.27 5.11
C GLN A 121 -11.16 -11.92 5.25
N PRO A 122 -11.98 -12.01 4.19
CA PRO A 122 -13.07 -12.97 4.21
C PRO A 122 -12.44 -14.34 4.45
N SER A 123 -12.82 -14.96 5.57
CA SER A 123 -12.46 -16.34 5.90
C SER A 123 -13.40 -17.24 5.12
N GLU A 124 -12.88 -17.92 4.10
CA GLU A 124 -13.47 -19.13 3.52
C GLU A 124 -12.39 -20.21 3.41
#